data_AF-T0ZR77-F1
#
_entry.id   AF-T0ZR77-F1
#
_cell.length_a   1.000
_cell.length_b   1.000
_cell.length_c   1.000
_cell.angle_alpha   90.00
_cell.angle_beta   90.00
_cell.angle_gamma   90.00
#
_symmetry.space_group_name_H-M   'P 1'
#
loop_
_entity.id
_entity.type
_entity.pdbx_description
1 polymer ?
#
loop_
_entity_poly.entity_id
_entity_poly.type
_entity_poly.pdbx_seq_one_letter_code
_entity_poly.pdbx_strand_id
1 'polypeptide(L)'
;MSDEHWQTHPGPIVLSSVYGGEDFDARRVQVDWDRPGFTAHGWRRATRVDGPGGRLRAQNVPPVEVAHTYRPVAITQPKPGVFVYDLGMNFAGWPVIAVRGAAGRTVRLLPGELLDAHGCVTQRSAAAGPGD
;
A
#
# COMPACT_ATOMS: atom_id res chain seq x y z
N MET A 1 -26.72 -5.61 5.34
CA MET A 1 -26.58 -4.76 6.55
C MET A 1 -25.33 -5.21 7.29
N SER A 2 -24.54 -4.29 7.84
CA SER A 2 -23.46 -4.63 8.78
C SER A 2 -24.05 -4.78 10.20
N ASP A 3 -23.75 -5.88 10.88
CA ASP A 3 -24.24 -6.19 12.23
C ASP A 3 -23.24 -7.10 12.97
N GLU A 4 -23.59 -7.56 14.17
CA GLU A 4 -22.74 -8.42 15.01
C GLU A 4 -22.61 -9.86 14.48
N HIS A 5 -23.31 -10.27 13.41
CA HIS A 5 -23.10 -11.57 12.74
C HIS A 5 -21.88 -11.56 11.83
N TRP A 6 -21.39 -10.37 11.47
CA TRP A 6 -20.11 -10.24 10.79
C TRP A 6 -18.97 -10.70 11.69
N GLN A 7 -17.91 -11.22 11.08
CA GLN A 7 -16.69 -11.64 11.76
C GLN A 7 -15.49 -10.83 11.28
N THR A 8 -14.45 -10.74 12.11
CA THR A 8 -13.22 -10.01 11.85
C THR A 8 -12.00 -10.84 12.23
N HIS A 9 -10.88 -10.60 11.56
CA HIS A 9 -9.59 -11.19 11.85
C HIS A 9 -8.47 -10.24 11.37
N PRO A 10 -7.32 -10.15 12.06
CA PRO A 10 -6.17 -9.42 11.55
C PRO A 10 -5.73 -9.96 10.17
N GLY A 11 -5.65 -9.06 9.20
CA GLY A 11 -5.30 -9.41 7.83
C GLY A 11 -3.79 -9.43 7.54
N PRO A 12 -3.42 -9.55 6.26
CA PRO A 12 -2.04 -9.42 5.81
C PRO A 12 -1.53 -7.98 5.83
N ILE A 13 -2.41 -6.98 5.80
CA ILE A 13 -2.04 -5.57 6.01
C ILE A 13 -1.83 -5.36 7.51
N VAL A 14 -0.59 -5.10 7.94
CA VAL A 14 -0.22 -4.96 9.36
C VAL A 14 0.01 -3.50 9.78
N LEU A 15 0.25 -2.62 8.82
CA LEU A 15 0.29 -1.16 8.95
C LEU A 15 -0.32 -0.58 7.69
N SER A 16 -1.16 0.45 7.80
CA SER A 16 -1.61 1.25 6.65
C SER A 16 -1.75 2.71 7.09
N SER A 17 -1.02 3.60 6.43
CA SER A 17 -0.95 5.02 6.75
C SER A 17 -0.74 5.84 5.49
N VAL A 18 -1.50 6.92 5.34
CA VAL A 18 -1.39 7.84 4.19
C VAL A 18 0.02 8.41 4.03
N TYR A 19 0.71 8.70 5.14
CA TYR A 19 2.07 9.24 5.12
C TYR A 19 3.14 8.18 5.42
N GLY A 20 2.78 7.12 6.16
CA GLY A 20 3.71 6.08 6.59
C GLY A 20 3.85 4.91 5.62
N GLY A 21 3.00 4.84 4.59
CA GLY A 21 2.93 3.71 3.67
C GLY A 21 2.15 2.53 4.24
N GLU A 22 2.43 1.34 3.69
CA GLU A 22 1.75 0.10 4.05
C GLU A 22 2.75 -1.04 4.23
N ASP A 23 2.59 -1.81 5.31
CA ASP A 23 3.31 -3.05 5.53
C ASP A 23 2.36 -4.24 5.29
N PHE A 24 2.76 -5.15 4.41
CA PHE A 24 1.99 -6.34 4.03
C PHE A 24 2.78 -7.62 4.32
N ASP A 25 2.24 -8.49 5.17
CA ASP A 25 2.77 -9.84 5.45
C ASP A 25 1.96 -10.90 4.72
N ALA A 26 2.47 -11.34 3.56
CA ALA A 26 1.84 -12.36 2.72
C ALA A 26 1.62 -13.70 3.44
N ARG A 27 2.36 -13.99 4.53
CA ARG A 27 2.18 -15.24 5.31
C ARG A 27 0.86 -15.27 6.08
N ARG A 28 0.19 -14.12 6.24
CA ARG A 28 -1.09 -13.97 6.93
C ARG A 28 -2.29 -13.99 5.99
N VAL A 29 -2.07 -14.15 4.68
CA VAL A 29 -3.17 -14.24 3.71
C VAL A 29 -4.01 -15.47 4.02
N GLN A 30 -5.31 -15.25 4.24
CA GLN A 30 -6.31 -16.30 4.30
C GLN A 30 -6.92 -16.45 2.91
N VAL A 31 -6.57 -17.52 2.22
CA VAL A 31 -7.05 -17.79 0.87
C VAL A 31 -8.57 -17.94 0.88
N ASP A 32 -9.23 -17.33 -0.10
CA ASP A 32 -10.68 -17.39 -0.32
C ASP A 32 -11.56 -16.88 0.84
N TRP A 33 -11.04 -16.04 1.73
CA TRP A 33 -11.80 -15.50 2.88
C TRP A 33 -13.08 -14.74 2.47
N ASP A 34 -13.10 -14.22 1.24
CA ASP A 34 -14.19 -13.45 0.63
C ASP A 34 -15.14 -14.31 -0.22
N ARG A 35 -14.96 -15.64 -0.22
CA ARG A 35 -15.79 -16.58 -0.98
C ARG A 35 -16.82 -17.29 -0.09
N PRO A 36 -18.00 -17.64 -0.63
CA PRO A 36 -18.93 -18.54 0.06
C PRO A 36 -18.25 -19.87 0.40
N GLY A 37 -18.56 -20.42 1.58
CA GLY A 37 -17.99 -21.69 2.04
C GLY A 37 -16.63 -21.57 2.74
N PHE A 38 -16.06 -20.37 2.81
CA PHE A 38 -14.89 -20.12 3.66
C PHE A 38 -15.20 -20.46 5.11
N THR A 39 -14.29 -21.21 5.76
CA THR A 39 -14.42 -21.52 7.18
C THR A 39 -13.57 -20.55 8.00
N ALA A 40 -14.24 -19.60 8.66
CA ALA A 40 -13.62 -18.50 9.40
C ALA A 40 -13.06 -18.92 10.78
N HIS A 41 -12.18 -19.93 10.79
CA HIS A 41 -11.53 -20.41 12.02
C HIS A 41 -10.70 -19.30 12.68
N GLY A 42 -10.93 -19.08 13.98
CA GLY A 42 -10.21 -18.06 14.76
C GLY A 42 -10.70 -16.62 14.55
N TRP A 43 -11.66 -16.39 13.66
CA TRP A 43 -12.28 -15.07 13.50
C TRP A 43 -13.20 -14.77 14.66
N ARG A 44 -13.24 -13.49 15.07
CA ARG A 44 -14.08 -13.02 16.18
C ARG A 44 -15.29 -12.28 15.64
N ARG A 45 -16.41 -12.28 16.37
CA ARG A 45 -17.57 -11.47 15.97
C ARG A 45 -17.19 -9.98 15.97
N ALA A 46 -17.70 -9.24 14.99
CA ALA A 46 -17.54 -7.80 14.91
C ALA A 46 -18.17 -7.13 16.14
N THR A 47 -17.49 -6.12 16.68
CA THR A 47 -18.02 -5.30 17.76
C THR A 47 -18.81 -4.15 17.15
N ARG A 48 -20.06 -3.99 17.58
CA ARG A 48 -20.85 -2.82 17.21
C ARG A 48 -20.24 -1.58 17.87
N VAL A 49 -20.12 -0.51 17.09
CA VAL A 49 -19.60 0.78 17.55
C VAL A 49 -20.55 1.90 17.18
N ASP A 50 -20.46 3.01 17.90
CA ASP A 50 -21.14 4.24 17.50
C ASP A 50 -20.50 4.79 16.22
N GLY A 51 -21.35 5.40 15.38
CA GLY A 51 -20.87 6.06 14.16
C GLY A 51 -20.02 7.30 14.49
N PRO A 52 -19.25 7.82 13.52
CA PRO A 52 -18.40 8.98 13.71
C PRO A 52 -19.16 10.31 13.89
N GLY A 53 -20.49 10.26 14.07
CA GLY A 53 -21.39 11.41 14.03
C GLY A 53 -21.72 11.87 12.60
N GLY A 54 -22.35 13.04 12.50
CA GLY A 54 -22.73 13.65 11.22
C GLY A 54 -23.95 12.99 10.55
N ARG A 55 -24.16 13.34 9.28
CA ARG A 55 -25.22 12.75 8.46
C ARG A 55 -24.62 12.15 7.20
N LEU A 56 -24.91 10.87 6.94
CA LEU A 56 -24.53 10.24 5.69
C LEU A 56 -25.12 11.00 4.49
N ARG A 57 -24.29 11.17 3.47
CA ARG A 57 -24.60 11.83 2.20
C ARG A 57 -23.95 11.04 1.09
N ALA A 58 -24.59 11.02 -0.08
CA ALA A 58 -23.96 10.52 -1.28
C ALA A 58 -22.78 11.41 -1.66
N GLN A 59 -21.71 10.80 -2.16
CA GLN A 59 -20.57 11.52 -2.71
C GLN A 59 -20.97 12.17 -4.04
N ASN A 60 -20.70 13.48 -4.19
CA ASN A 60 -21.08 14.26 -5.38
C ASN A 60 -19.91 14.54 -6.34
N VAL A 61 -18.75 13.91 -6.11
CA VAL A 61 -17.56 14.02 -6.95
C VAL A 61 -17.16 12.63 -7.44
N PRO A 62 -16.50 12.51 -8.62
CA PRO A 62 -15.99 11.23 -9.10
C PRO A 62 -15.13 10.53 -8.03
N PRO A 63 -15.18 9.20 -7.94
CA PRO A 63 -14.30 8.43 -7.07
C PRO A 63 -12.84 8.53 -7.53
N VAL A 64 -11.92 8.22 -6.62
CA VAL A 64 -10.52 8.03 -6.96
C VAL A 64 -10.36 6.67 -7.63
N GLU A 65 -9.77 6.66 -8.83
CA GLU A 65 -9.58 5.46 -9.65
C GLU A 65 -8.16 5.42 -10.24
N VAL A 66 -7.73 4.23 -10.65
CA VAL A 66 -6.44 4.07 -11.37
C VAL A 66 -6.62 4.61 -12.79
N ALA A 67 -6.17 5.86 -13.01
CA ALA A 67 -6.26 6.50 -14.31
C ALA A 67 -5.23 5.97 -15.33
N HIS A 68 -4.04 5.58 -14.86
CA HIS A 68 -2.97 5.07 -15.72
C HIS A 68 -2.05 4.12 -14.96
N THR A 69 -1.42 3.19 -15.68
CA THR A 69 -0.35 2.32 -15.15
C THR A 69 0.93 2.55 -15.93
N TYR A 70 1.94 3.12 -15.27
CA TYR A 70 3.24 3.39 -15.88
C TYR A 70 4.18 2.20 -15.72
N ARG A 71 4.99 1.94 -16.76
CA ARG A 71 6.11 1.00 -16.68
C ARG A 71 7.42 1.77 -16.49
N PRO A 72 8.40 1.23 -15.75
CA PRO A 72 9.70 1.85 -15.63
C PRO A 72 10.35 2.07 -17.00
N VAL A 73 10.88 3.26 -17.24
CA VAL A 73 11.63 3.62 -18.44
C VAL A 73 13.12 3.30 -18.29
N ALA A 74 13.61 3.23 -17.05
CA ALA A 74 14.97 2.80 -16.72
C ALA A 74 15.01 2.05 -15.39
N ILE A 75 15.99 1.14 -15.26
CA ILE A 75 16.29 0.42 -14.03
C ILE A 75 17.80 0.52 -13.81
N THR A 76 18.22 1.00 -12.65
CA THR A 76 19.63 1.10 -12.26
C THR A 76 19.91 0.34 -10.97
N GLN A 77 21.18 0.05 -10.70
CA GLN A 77 21.63 -0.59 -9.48
C GLN A 77 22.79 0.24 -8.86
N PRO A 78 22.49 1.37 -8.19
CA PRO A 78 23.53 2.25 -7.64
C PRO A 78 24.37 1.58 -6.55
N LYS A 79 23.85 0.52 -5.89
CA LYS A 79 24.56 -0.29 -4.90
C LYS A 79 24.18 -1.77 -5.07
N PRO A 80 25.07 -2.72 -4.73
CA PRO A 80 24.73 -4.14 -4.75
C PRO A 80 23.43 -4.44 -3.98
N GLY A 81 22.46 -5.04 -4.67
CA GLY A 81 21.15 -5.37 -4.10
C GLY A 81 20.15 -4.21 -3.95
N VAL A 82 20.52 -2.97 -4.33
CA VAL A 82 19.62 -1.81 -4.32
C VAL A 82 19.31 -1.41 -5.76
N PHE A 83 18.03 -1.53 -6.15
CA PHE A 83 17.56 -1.19 -7.47
C PHE A 83 16.72 0.09 -7.43
N VAL A 84 16.91 0.97 -8.41
CA VAL A 84 16.11 2.17 -8.62
C VAL A 84 15.34 2.03 -9.93
N TYR A 85 14.03 2.22 -9.85
CA TYR A 85 13.11 2.14 -10.98
C TYR A 85 12.65 3.55 -11.32
N ASP A 86 13.06 4.06 -12.47
CA ASP A 86 12.65 5.38 -12.97
C ASP A 86 11.39 5.21 -13.82
N LEU A 87 10.33 5.92 -13.46
CA LEU A 87 9.04 5.90 -14.17
C LEU A 87 8.96 6.99 -15.25
N GLY A 88 9.99 7.82 -15.40
CA GLY A 88 10.11 8.87 -16.41
C GLY A 88 9.28 10.12 -16.12
N MET A 89 8.53 10.13 -15.01
CA MET A 89 7.70 11.24 -14.58
C MET A 89 7.42 11.18 -13.08
N ASN A 90 7.21 12.36 -12.49
CA ASN A 90 6.68 12.49 -11.14
C ASN A 90 5.14 12.40 -11.19
N PHE A 91 4.53 11.56 -10.35
CA PHE A 91 3.07 11.40 -10.24
C PHE A 91 2.65 10.83 -8.89
N ALA A 92 1.36 10.90 -8.58
CA ALA A 92 0.75 10.32 -7.38
C ALA A 92 0.17 8.92 -7.66
N GLY A 93 0.53 7.94 -6.85
CA GLY A 93 0.04 6.56 -6.97
C GLY A 93 0.82 5.61 -6.07
N TRP A 94 0.82 4.33 -6.42
CA TRP A 94 1.56 3.29 -5.70
C TRP A 94 2.15 2.27 -6.68
N PRO A 95 3.26 1.61 -6.32
CA PRO A 95 3.84 0.57 -7.14
C PRO A 95 3.01 -0.72 -7.11
N VAL A 96 3.00 -1.44 -8.24
CA VAL A 96 2.54 -2.83 -8.31
C VAL A 96 3.75 -3.70 -8.56
N ILE A 97 3.96 -4.70 -7.70
CA ILE A 97 5.13 -5.59 -7.77
C ILE A 97 4.72 -7.05 -7.93
N ALA A 98 5.58 -7.80 -8.63
CA ALA A 98 5.54 -9.26 -8.65
C ALA A 98 6.90 -9.76 -8.18
N VAL A 99 6.92 -10.56 -7.12
CA VAL A 99 8.16 -11.05 -6.51
C VAL A 99 8.05 -12.54 -6.21
N ARG A 100 9.18 -13.25 -6.32
CA ARG A 100 9.32 -14.65 -5.93
C ARG A 100 10.53 -14.76 -5.01
N GLY A 101 10.40 -15.54 -3.94
CA GLY A 101 11.47 -15.72 -2.97
C GLY A 101 11.04 -16.62 -1.82
N ALA A 102 11.96 -16.88 -0.91
CA ALA A 102 11.69 -17.65 0.30
C ALA A 102 10.70 -16.91 1.21
N ALA A 103 9.81 -17.65 1.87
CA ALA A 103 8.87 -17.09 2.84
C ALA A 103 9.59 -16.35 3.98
N GLY A 104 9.02 -15.24 4.44
CA GLY A 104 9.59 -14.42 5.51
C GLY A 104 10.68 -13.44 5.06
N ARG A 105 11.02 -13.39 3.77
CA ARG A 105 11.85 -12.31 3.22
C ARG A 105 11.02 -11.05 3.00
N THR A 106 11.66 -9.90 3.18
CA THR A 106 11.04 -8.57 3.04
C THR A 106 11.54 -7.88 1.79
N VAL A 107 10.63 -7.30 1.02
CA VAL A 107 10.92 -6.34 -0.04
C VAL A 107 10.52 -4.96 0.47
N ARG A 108 11.45 -4.01 0.43
CA ARG A 108 11.18 -2.63 0.83
C ARG A 108 11.11 -1.76 -0.42
N LEU A 109 10.01 -1.03 -0.57
CA LEU A 109 9.84 -0.03 -1.61
C LEU A 109 9.95 1.36 -0.98
N LEU A 110 10.80 2.19 -1.56
CA LEU A 110 11.00 3.57 -1.12
C LEU A 110 10.64 4.50 -2.29
N PRO A 111 9.47 5.13 -2.29
CA PRO A 111 9.13 6.11 -3.32
C PRO A 111 9.89 7.42 -3.08
N GLY A 112 10.20 8.18 -4.12
CA GLY A 112 10.78 9.52 -3.96
C GLY A 112 10.80 10.28 -5.27
N GLU A 113 10.83 11.61 -5.17
CA GLU A 113 10.76 12.51 -6.33
C GLU A 113 12.15 12.78 -6.94
N LEU A 114 13.21 12.55 -6.15
CA LEU A 114 14.58 12.94 -6.47
C LEU A 114 15.57 11.80 -6.20
N LEU A 115 16.66 11.81 -6.98
CA LEU A 115 17.86 11.01 -6.72
C LEU A 115 18.93 11.87 -6.03
N ASP A 116 19.72 11.27 -5.15
CA ASP A 116 20.94 11.88 -4.62
C ASP A 116 22.10 11.81 -5.63
N ALA A 117 23.24 12.40 -5.26
CA ALA A 117 24.46 12.39 -6.07
C ALA A 117 25.03 10.98 -6.33
N HIS A 118 24.55 9.95 -5.63
CA HIS A 118 24.92 8.55 -5.81
C HIS A 118 23.86 7.75 -6.59
N GLY A 119 22.83 8.41 -7.12
CA GLY A 119 21.75 7.78 -7.87
C GLY A 119 20.77 6.98 -7.00
N CYS A 120 20.79 7.16 -5.67
CA CYS A 120 19.83 6.54 -4.76
C CYS A 120 18.61 7.45 -4.55
N VAL A 121 17.44 6.85 -4.30
CA VAL A 121 16.20 7.60 -4.01
C VAL A 121 16.31 8.34 -2.67
N THR A 122 15.86 9.60 -2.64
CA THR A 122 15.76 10.42 -1.42
C THR A 122 14.32 10.72 -1.05
N GLN A 123 14.07 10.98 0.23
CA GLN A 123 12.78 11.46 0.76
C GLN A 123 12.72 12.99 0.86
N ARG A 124 13.64 13.71 0.20
CA ARG A 124 13.52 15.17 0.06
C ARG A 124 12.45 15.45 -1.00
N SER A 125 11.66 16.48 -0.77
CA SER A 125 10.67 16.89 -1.78
C SER A 125 11.33 17.78 -2.83
N ALA A 126 10.90 17.64 -4.07
CA ALA A 126 11.23 18.57 -5.15
C ALA A 126 10.71 20.00 -4.89
N ALA A 127 9.72 20.15 -4.00
CA ALA A 127 9.17 21.43 -3.58
C ALA A 127 9.97 22.11 -2.45
N ALA A 128 10.88 21.41 -1.78
CA ALA A 128 11.74 22.01 -0.77
C ALA A 128 12.79 22.87 -1.47
N GLY A 129 12.79 24.18 -1.19
CA GLY A 129 13.82 25.09 -1.66
C GLY A 129 15.19 24.74 -1.06
N PRO A 130 16.28 25.37 -1.52
CA PRO A 130 17.57 25.20 -0.87
C PRO A 130 17.49 25.81 0.54
N GLY A 131 17.30 24.97 1.58
CA GLY A 131 17.37 25.41 2.98
C GLY A 131 16.46 24.72 3.99
N ASP A 132 15.54 23.83 3.57
CA ASP A 132 14.64 23.10 4.49
C ASP A 132 15.15 21.69 4.86
#